data_AF-A0A1X7GM25-F1
#
_entry.id   AF-A0A1X7GM25-F1
#
_cell.length_a   1.000
_cell.length_b   1.000
_cell.length_c   1.000
_cell.angle_alpha   90.00
_cell.angle_beta   90.00
_cell.angle_gamma   90.00
#
_symmetry.space_group_name_H-M   'P 1'
#
loop_
_entity.id
_entity.type
_entity.pdbx_description
1 polymer ?
#
loop_
_entity_poly.entity_id
_entity_poly.type
_entity_poly.pdbx_seq_one_letter_code
_entity_poly.pdbx_strand_id
1 'polypeptide(L)'
;MTATISLSPTLEAEDPSGRSARSAQAPSSSLRLSLAPNGPAPALLDGAWWPRSRDLEAELPALAAVLDPLWGRITRVTVNPTHWPVVPRKVPVAGHVMHVGWFRAEQDPHELMLLSYGTGRWNLLVIPPETDPASAAWLMAAASDPLGTSTASRLMEEAAARTRVAVSETDRAVEAVWDSEGGRPSPSRDAAAVRKTGSGVL
;
A
#
# COMPACT_ATOMS: atom_id res chain seq x y z
N MET A 1 -49.13 -0.56 -72.41
CA MET A 1 -48.19 -0.62 -71.27
C MET A 1 -48.86 -1.43 -70.18
N THR A 2 -48.14 -2.31 -69.49
CA THR A 2 -48.73 -3.47 -68.80
C THR A 2 -48.24 -3.55 -67.35
N ALA A 3 -49.11 -3.91 -66.41
CA ALA A 3 -48.79 -4.03 -64.98
C ALA A 3 -49.06 -5.45 -64.46
N THR A 4 -48.11 -6.04 -63.70
CA THR A 4 -48.06 -7.37 -63.02
C THR A 4 -46.58 -7.62 -62.61
N ILE A 5 -46.14 -8.23 -61.49
CA ILE A 5 -46.77 -8.96 -60.37
C ILE A 5 -46.52 -8.23 -59.01
N SER A 6 -47.15 -8.73 -57.94
CA SER A 6 -46.95 -8.50 -56.50
C SER A 6 -45.66 -9.11 -55.90
N LEU A 7 -45.20 -8.66 -54.71
CA LEU A 7 -45.11 -9.48 -53.46
C LEU A 7 -44.31 -8.81 -52.32
N SER A 8 -44.87 -8.78 -51.11
CA SER A 8 -44.13 -8.79 -49.83
C SER A 8 -44.04 -10.26 -49.36
N PRO A 9 -42.94 -10.71 -48.73
CA PRO A 9 -42.68 -10.36 -47.32
C PRO A 9 -41.18 -10.24 -46.95
N THR A 10 -40.91 -9.79 -45.72
CA THR A 10 -39.93 -10.37 -44.78
C THR A 10 -40.38 -9.99 -43.35
N LEU A 11 -40.13 -10.87 -42.37
CA LEU A 11 -40.57 -10.76 -40.98
C LEU A 11 -39.32 -10.79 -40.08
N GLU A 12 -38.99 -9.66 -39.45
CA GLU A 12 -38.02 -9.51 -38.35
C GLU A 12 -38.03 -8.03 -37.88
N ALA A 13 -37.82 -7.67 -36.60
CA ALA A 13 -37.62 -8.47 -35.41
C ALA A 13 -38.19 -7.74 -34.16
N GLU A 14 -38.43 -8.49 -33.08
CA GLU A 14 -38.89 -7.98 -31.78
C GLU A 14 -37.81 -7.13 -31.07
N ASP A 15 -38.20 -6.03 -30.43
CA ASP A 15 -37.59 -5.60 -29.16
C ASP A 15 -38.56 -6.01 -28.05
N PRO A 16 -38.09 -6.81 -27.08
CA PRO A 16 -37.94 -6.14 -25.78
C PRO A 16 -36.67 -6.55 -25.01
N SER A 17 -36.21 -5.59 -24.21
CA SER A 17 -35.43 -5.83 -22.99
C SER A 17 -34.03 -6.41 -23.19
N GLY A 18 -33.22 -5.72 -23.99
CA GLY A 18 -31.78 -5.66 -23.81
C GLY A 18 -31.40 -5.09 -22.43
N ARG A 19 -31.63 -5.86 -21.35
CA ARG A 19 -31.15 -5.56 -20.00
C ARG A 19 -29.64 -5.71 -20.02
N SER A 20 -28.96 -4.65 -20.47
CA SER A 20 -27.54 -4.47 -20.29
C SER A 20 -27.28 -4.48 -18.79
N ALA A 21 -26.90 -5.65 -18.30
CA ALA A 21 -26.23 -5.79 -17.03
C ALA A 21 -24.91 -5.02 -17.19
N ARG A 22 -24.96 -3.73 -16.86
CA ARG A 22 -23.81 -3.01 -16.33
C ARG A 22 -23.39 -3.80 -15.10
N SER A 23 -22.55 -4.82 -15.32
CA SER A 23 -21.80 -5.47 -14.27
C SER A 23 -21.24 -4.35 -13.43
N ALA A 24 -21.69 -4.26 -12.18
CA ALA A 24 -21.18 -3.29 -11.24
C ALA A 24 -19.75 -3.75 -10.94
N GLN A 25 -18.83 -3.36 -11.82
CA GLN A 25 -17.39 -3.47 -11.62
C GLN A 25 -17.09 -2.51 -10.48
N ALA A 26 -17.34 -2.99 -9.26
CA ALA A 26 -17.03 -2.28 -8.04
C ALA A 26 -15.58 -1.80 -8.17
N PRO A 27 -15.28 -0.54 -7.85
CA PRO A 27 -13.99 0.06 -8.16
C PRO A 27 -12.91 -0.78 -7.50
N SER A 28 -12.21 -1.58 -8.32
CA SER A 28 -11.26 -2.57 -7.85
C SER A 28 -10.10 -1.82 -7.22
N SER A 29 -10.10 -1.76 -5.90
CA SER A 29 -9.17 -0.98 -5.09
C SER A 29 -7.76 -1.41 -5.44
N SER A 30 -7.06 -0.61 -6.25
CA SER A 30 -5.87 -1.04 -6.97
C SER A 30 -4.91 -1.76 -6.04
N LEU A 31 -4.64 -3.03 -6.35
CA LEU A 31 -3.79 -3.91 -5.55
C LEU A 31 -2.41 -3.26 -5.47
N ARG A 32 -1.95 -2.99 -4.25
CA ARG A 32 -0.62 -2.46 -4.01
C ARG A 32 0.33 -3.65 -3.97
N LEU A 33 0.94 -3.94 -5.11
CA LEU A 33 1.87 -5.05 -5.30
C LEU A 33 3.06 -4.56 -6.10
N SER A 34 4.26 -4.99 -5.71
CA SER A 34 5.48 -4.89 -6.49
C SER A 34 6.14 -6.26 -6.51
N LEU A 35 6.77 -6.63 -7.62
CA LEU A 35 7.36 -7.95 -7.84
C LEU A 35 8.77 -7.77 -8.40
N ALA A 36 9.70 -8.62 -7.95
CA ALA A 36 11.03 -8.70 -8.54
C ALA A 36 10.92 -9.24 -9.98
N PRO A 37 11.56 -8.61 -10.98
CA PRO A 37 11.60 -9.18 -12.33
C PRO A 37 12.40 -10.48 -12.35
N ASN A 38 11.94 -11.46 -13.13
CA ASN A 38 12.51 -12.81 -13.19
C ASN A 38 14.01 -12.80 -13.50
N GLY A 39 14.84 -13.12 -12.50
CA GLY A 39 16.30 -13.15 -12.60
C GLY A 39 16.89 -14.56 -12.68
N PRO A 40 18.19 -14.69 -13.07
CA PRO A 40 18.91 -15.97 -13.08
C PRO A 40 19.34 -16.45 -11.68
N ALA A 41 19.23 -15.59 -10.66
CA ALA A 41 19.43 -15.92 -9.25
C ALA A 41 18.12 -15.68 -8.49
N PRO A 42 17.73 -16.55 -7.54
CA PRO A 42 16.59 -16.31 -6.68
C PRO A 42 16.94 -15.25 -5.63
N ALA A 43 16.18 -14.15 -5.61
CA ALA A 43 16.13 -13.25 -4.47
C ALA A 43 15.52 -13.99 -3.24
N LEU A 44 15.72 -13.45 -2.03
CA LEU A 44 15.12 -14.01 -0.82
C LEU A 44 13.61 -13.71 -0.72
N LEU A 45 13.17 -12.67 -1.41
CA LEU A 45 11.79 -12.23 -1.57
C LEU A 45 11.51 -12.01 -3.07
N ASP A 46 10.35 -12.49 -3.54
CA ASP A 46 9.89 -12.31 -4.93
C ASP A 46 9.14 -10.97 -5.12
N GLY A 47 8.98 -10.17 -4.07
CA GLY A 47 8.31 -8.88 -4.11
C GLY A 47 7.74 -8.40 -2.77
N ALA A 48 6.87 -7.40 -2.84
CA ALA A 48 6.15 -6.83 -1.72
C ALA A 48 4.67 -6.58 -2.01
N TRP A 49 3.85 -6.82 -0.99
CA TRP A 49 2.42 -6.59 -0.98
C TRP A 49 2.05 -5.66 0.17
N TRP A 50 1.25 -4.63 -0.11
CA TRP A 50 0.75 -3.68 0.88
C TRP A 50 -0.79 -3.75 0.95
N PRO A 51 -1.35 -4.71 1.72
CA PRO A 51 -2.79 -4.86 1.88
C PRO A 51 -3.46 -3.56 2.38
N ARG A 52 -4.78 -3.44 2.19
CA ARG A 52 -5.56 -2.29 2.68
C ARG A 52 -6.03 -2.46 4.12
N SER A 53 -6.09 -3.70 4.60
CA SER A 53 -6.58 -4.12 5.91
C SER A 53 -5.78 -5.31 6.45
N ARG A 54 -6.18 -5.85 7.61
CA ARG A 54 -5.66 -7.12 8.14
C ARG A 54 -6.65 -8.28 8.04
N ASP A 55 -7.58 -8.21 7.08
CA ASP A 55 -8.55 -9.27 6.82
C ASP A 55 -8.10 -10.15 5.64
N LEU A 56 -7.65 -11.36 5.93
CA LEU A 56 -7.21 -12.32 4.92
C LEU A 56 -8.36 -12.84 4.04
N GLU A 57 -9.62 -12.83 4.50
CA GLU A 57 -10.75 -13.25 3.64
C GLU A 57 -11.09 -12.18 2.60
N ALA A 58 -10.95 -10.89 2.95
CA ALA A 58 -11.18 -9.78 2.03
C ALA A 58 -9.99 -9.49 1.08
N GLU A 59 -8.76 -9.61 1.56
CA GLU A 59 -7.56 -9.18 0.83
C GLU A 59 -7.02 -10.26 -0.14
N LEU A 60 -7.04 -11.54 0.26
CA LEU A 60 -6.45 -12.63 -0.54
C LEU A 60 -7.12 -12.87 -1.91
N PRO A 61 -8.45 -12.69 -2.11
CA PRO A 61 -9.06 -12.83 -3.43
C PRO A 61 -8.56 -11.79 -4.45
N ALA A 62 -8.27 -10.57 -4.00
CA ALA A 62 -7.72 -9.52 -4.85
C ALA A 62 -6.25 -9.80 -5.22
N LEU A 63 -5.46 -10.35 -4.28
CA LEU A 63 -4.10 -10.81 -4.55
C LEU A 63 -4.09 -11.97 -5.56
N ALA A 64 -4.89 -13.01 -5.33
CA ALA A 64 -4.98 -14.18 -6.22
C ALA A 64 -5.43 -13.79 -7.64
N ALA A 65 -6.40 -12.87 -7.78
CA ALA A 65 -6.89 -12.43 -9.09
C ALA A 65 -5.82 -11.75 -9.96
N VAL A 66 -4.78 -11.14 -9.36
CA VAL A 66 -3.65 -10.54 -10.09
C VAL A 66 -2.54 -11.56 -10.34
N LEU A 67 -2.32 -12.53 -9.44
CA LEU A 67 -1.20 -13.45 -9.52
C LEU A 67 -1.48 -14.76 -10.29
N ASP A 68 -2.70 -15.30 -10.23
CA ASP A 68 -3.11 -16.50 -10.97
C ASP A 68 -2.77 -16.42 -12.48
N PRO A 69 -2.96 -15.27 -13.18
CA PRO A 69 -2.58 -15.14 -14.59
C PRO A 69 -1.08 -14.94 -14.85
N LEU A 70 -0.32 -14.46 -13.86
CA LEU A 70 1.11 -14.14 -14.00
C LEU A 70 2.01 -15.34 -13.70
N TRP A 71 1.63 -16.14 -12.70
CA TRP A 71 2.44 -17.21 -12.13
C TRP A 71 1.74 -18.58 -12.14
N GLY A 72 0.45 -18.63 -12.47
CA GLY A 72 -0.38 -19.82 -12.36
C GLY A 72 -1.08 -19.93 -11.01
N ARG A 73 -2.06 -20.84 -10.95
CA ARG A 73 -3.03 -20.95 -9.86
C ARG A 73 -2.39 -21.15 -8.47
N ILE A 74 -2.63 -20.21 -7.57
CA ILE A 74 -2.18 -20.27 -6.18
C ILE A 74 -3.10 -21.17 -5.36
N THR A 75 -2.63 -22.35 -4.95
CA THR A 75 -3.45 -23.30 -4.19
C THR A 75 -3.30 -23.18 -2.68
N ARG A 76 -2.19 -22.60 -2.20
CA ARG A 76 -1.93 -22.40 -0.78
C ARG A 76 -1.17 -21.10 -0.50
N VAL A 77 -1.48 -20.49 0.63
CA VAL A 77 -0.71 -19.40 1.25
C VAL A 77 -0.37 -19.78 2.70
N THR A 78 0.77 -19.32 3.22
CA THR A 78 1.06 -19.36 4.65
C THR A 78 1.52 -18.00 5.17
N VAL A 79 1.15 -17.68 6.40
CA VAL A 79 1.46 -16.42 7.08
C VAL A 79 1.97 -16.67 8.50
N ASN A 80 2.79 -15.78 9.05
CA ASN A 80 3.00 -15.73 10.49
C ASN A 80 1.79 -15.06 11.19
N PRO A 81 1.13 -15.70 12.18
CA PRO A 81 -0.09 -15.18 12.80
C PRO A 81 0.17 -14.06 13.84
N THR A 82 1.35 -13.43 13.84
CA THR A 82 1.70 -12.34 14.78
C THR A 82 0.98 -11.03 14.44
N HIS A 83 0.72 -10.76 13.15
CA HIS A 83 0.04 -9.54 12.71
C HIS A 83 -1.39 -9.76 12.22
N TRP A 84 -1.80 -10.98 11.87
CA TRP A 84 -3.14 -11.27 11.35
C TRP A 84 -4.12 -11.63 12.49
N PRO A 85 -5.12 -10.78 12.82
CA PRO A 85 -6.03 -11.02 13.97
C PRO A 85 -6.91 -12.26 13.79
N VAL A 86 -7.26 -12.57 12.54
CA VAL A 86 -7.95 -13.80 12.13
C VAL A 86 -7.13 -14.42 11.01
N VAL A 87 -6.79 -15.70 11.15
CA VAL A 87 -6.24 -16.51 10.06
C VAL A 87 -7.30 -17.55 9.68
N PRO A 88 -8.01 -17.38 8.56
CA PRO A 88 -8.94 -18.39 8.07
C PRO A 88 -8.17 -19.67 7.68
N ARG A 89 -8.88 -20.77 7.44
CA ARG A 89 -8.26 -22.03 6.92
C ARG A 89 -8.38 -22.19 5.40
N LYS A 90 -9.35 -21.50 4.81
CA LYS A 90 -9.77 -21.58 3.41
C LYS A 90 -10.35 -20.23 3.03
N VAL A 91 -9.96 -19.69 1.88
CA VAL A 91 -10.56 -18.47 1.31
C VAL A 91 -11.10 -18.78 -0.09
N PRO A 92 -12.37 -18.44 -0.39
CA PRO A 92 -12.91 -18.58 -1.74
C PRO A 92 -12.27 -17.53 -2.66
N VAL A 93 -11.77 -17.98 -3.81
CA VAL A 93 -11.10 -17.13 -4.81
C VAL A 93 -11.63 -17.49 -6.20
N ALA A 94 -11.22 -16.76 -7.24
CA ALA A 94 -11.78 -16.93 -8.58
C ALA A 94 -11.65 -18.39 -9.09
N GLY A 95 -12.78 -19.10 -9.15
CA GLY A 95 -12.86 -20.49 -9.63
C GLY A 95 -12.07 -21.53 -8.82
N HIS A 96 -11.74 -21.28 -7.54
CA HIS A 96 -11.19 -22.27 -6.60
C HIS A 96 -11.24 -21.82 -5.13
N VAL A 97 -10.69 -22.64 -4.23
CA VAL A 97 -10.45 -22.30 -2.82
C VAL A 97 -8.95 -22.32 -2.57
N MET A 98 -8.41 -21.22 -2.07
CA MET A 98 -7.02 -21.17 -1.60
C MET A 98 -6.96 -21.64 -0.14
N HIS A 99 -6.04 -22.55 0.15
CA HIS A 99 -5.80 -23.03 1.51
C HIS A 99 -4.88 -22.06 2.27
N VAL A 100 -5.28 -21.67 3.48
CA VAL A 100 -4.51 -20.76 4.33
C VAL A 100 -3.93 -21.55 5.49
N GLY A 101 -2.61 -21.53 5.62
CA GLY A 101 -1.87 -22.09 6.76
C GLY A 101 -1.13 -21.01 7.55
N TRP A 102 -0.56 -21.39 8.68
CA TRP A 102 0.28 -20.49 9.47
C TRP A 102 1.37 -21.23 10.23
N PHE A 103 2.48 -20.54 10.46
CA PHE A 103 3.63 -20.98 11.25
C PHE A 103 4.12 -19.79 12.08
N ARG A 104 4.44 -19.98 13.37
CA ARG A 104 4.72 -18.85 14.29
C ARG A 104 6.21 -18.70 14.64
N ALA A 105 6.97 -19.79 14.66
CA ALA A 105 8.40 -19.77 15.00
C ALA A 105 9.29 -19.90 13.75
N GLU A 106 8.75 -20.46 12.67
CA GLU A 106 9.49 -20.92 11.49
C GLU A 106 9.38 -19.96 10.29
N GLN A 107 8.39 -19.06 10.30
CA GLN A 107 8.10 -18.09 9.23
C GLN A 107 8.26 -16.66 9.78
N ASP A 108 8.85 -15.76 9.00
CA ASP A 108 9.06 -14.35 9.38
C ASP A 108 7.71 -13.64 9.63
N PRO A 109 7.55 -12.82 10.70
CA PRO A 109 6.36 -12.02 10.99
C PRO A 109 5.80 -11.23 9.80
N HIS A 110 6.67 -10.78 8.90
CA HIS A 110 6.35 -9.95 7.75
C HIS A 110 6.44 -10.70 6.40
N GLU A 111 6.59 -12.02 6.39
CA GLU A 111 6.59 -12.82 5.15
C GLU A 111 5.24 -13.49 4.92
N LEU A 112 4.77 -13.47 3.68
CA LEU A 112 3.65 -14.25 3.17
C LEU A 112 4.15 -15.15 2.04
N MET A 113 4.05 -16.46 2.24
CA MET A 113 4.51 -17.45 1.27
C MET A 113 3.33 -17.98 0.47
N LEU A 114 3.42 -17.90 -0.85
CA LEU A 114 2.46 -18.43 -1.82
C LEU A 114 2.99 -19.73 -2.43
N LEU A 115 2.10 -20.64 -2.81
CA LEU A 115 2.44 -21.91 -3.45
C LEU A 115 1.52 -22.21 -4.65
N SER A 116 2.13 -22.44 -5.81
CA SER A 116 1.51 -23.03 -7.00
C SER A 116 2.06 -24.45 -7.19
N TYR A 117 1.18 -25.45 -7.33
CA TYR A 117 1.61 -26.84 -7.56
C TYR A 117 2.41 -27.04 -8.86
N GLY A 118 2.25 -26.15 -9.85
CA GLY A 118 2.98 -26.21 -11.12
C GLY A 118 4.22 -25.32 -11.19
N THR A 119 4.29 -24.28 -10.35
CA THR A 119 5.26 -23.16 -10.51
C THR A 119 6.17 -22.94 -9.31
N GLY A 120 5.95 -23.65 -8.20
CA GLY A 120 6.79 -23.59 -7.00
C GLY A 120 6.24 -22.66 -5.92
N ARG A 121 7.11 -21.90 -5.26
CA ARG A 121 6.77 -20.92 -4.19
C ARG A 121 7.11 -19.49 -4.60
N TRP A 122 6.44 -18.53 -3.99
CA TRP A 122 6.84 -17.12 -3.94
C TRP A 122 6.80 -16.60 -2.50
N ASN A 123 7.78 -15.79 -2.13
CA ASN A 123 7.92 -15.19 -0.81
C ASN A 123 7.71 -13.66 -0.91
N LEU A 124 6.60 -13.14 -0.38
CA LEU A 124 6.28 -11.70 -0.44
C LEU A 124 6.46 -11.02 0.92
N LEU A 125 7.08 -9.84 0.94
CA LEU A 125 7.02 -8.92 2.08
C LEU A 125 5.58 -8.42 2.26
N VAL A 126 5.02 -8.55 3.47
CA VAL A 126 3.76 -7.92 3.88
C VAL A 126 4.06 -6.61 4.60
N ILE A 127 3.76 -5.50 3.92
CA ILE A 127 3.82 -4.16 4.48
C ILE A 127 2.52 -3.93 5.28
N PRO A 128 2.57 -3.57 6.58
CA PRO A 128 1.38 -3.26 7.36
C PRO A 128 0.50 -2.15 6.72
N PRO A 129 -0.84 -2.23 6.81
CA PRO A 129 -1.72 -1.24 6.17
C PRO A 129 -1.54 0.18 6.74
N GLU A 130 -1.06 0.32 7.99
CA GLU A 130 -0.76 1.59 8.65
C GLU A 130 0.67 2.13 8.41
N THR A 131 1.53 1.41 7.69
CA THR A 131 2.85 1.92 7.31
C THR A 131 2.70 3.18 6.45
N ASP A 132 3.52 4.20 6.71
CA ASP A 132 3.44 5.45 5.96
C ASP A 132 3.79 5.26 4.47
N PRO A 133 3.26 6.10 3.55
CA PRO A 133 3.46 5.89 2.12
C PRO A 133 4.91 5.97 1.64
N ALA A 134 5.81 6.67 2.34
CA ALA A 134 7.21 6.79 1.94
C ALA A 134 8.01 5.54 2.35
N SER A 135 7.84 5.07 3.60
CA SER A 135 8.39 3.79 4.05
C SER A 135 7.82 2.62 3.25
N ALA A 136 6.51 2.63 2.93
CA ALA A 136 5.89 1.60 2.10
C ALA A 136 6.44 1.59 0.67
N ALA A 137 6.64 2.76 0.05
CA ALA A 137 7.26 2.84 -1.28
C ALA A 137 8.73 2.36 -1.27
N TRP A 138 9.51 2.71 -0.23
CA TRP A 138 10.88 2.23 -0.07
C TRP A 138 10.94 0.71 0.14
N LEU A 139 10.08 0.16 1.00
CA LEU A 139 9.94 -1.28 1.24
C LEU A 139 9.55 -2.04 -0.05
N MET A 140 8.65 -1.49 -0.86
CA MET A 140 8.26 -2.08 -2.14
C MET A 140 9.41 -2.14 -3.14
N ALA A 141 10.22 -1.09 -3.22
CA ALA A 141 11.42 -1.08 -4.06
C ALA A 141 12.47 -2.07 -3.54
N ALA A 142 12.76 -2.07 -2.24
CA ALA A 142 13.81 -2.89 -1.63
C ALA A 142 13.51 -4.40 -1.68
N ALA A 143 12.26 -4.81 -1.50
CA ALA A 143 11.83 -6.22 -1.61
C ALA A 143 11.57 -6.69 -3.06
N SER A 144 11.69 -5.80 -4.05
CA SER A 144 11.58 -6.14 -5.49
C SER A 144 12.93 -6.03 -6.22
N ASP A 145 14.04 -5.91 -5.48
CA ASP A 145 15.40 -6.00 -6.01
C ASP A 145 15.74 -7.48 -6.33
N PRO A 146 16.06 -7.85 -7.59
CA PRO A 146 16.49 -9.20 -7.96
C PRO A 146 17.76 -9.70 -7.24
N LEU A 147 18.53 -8.80 -6.62
CA LEU A 147 19.71 -9.12 -5.81
C LEU A 147 19.42 -9.02 -4.30
N GLY A 148 18.15 -8.83 -3.92
CA GLY A 148 17.68 -8.70 -2.55
C GLY A 148 17.91 -9.96 -1.70
N THR A 149 18.71 -9.81 -0.64
CA THR A 149 19.09 -10.89 0.30
C THR A 149 18.67 -10.62 1.75
N SER A 150 17.95 -9.54 2.01
CA SER A 150 17.37 -9.22 3.33
C SER A 150 16.06 -10.00 3.57
N THR A 151 15.84 -10.45 4.80
CA THR A 151 14.53 -10.99 5.23
C THR A 151 13.48 -9.89 5.35
N ALA A 152 12.20 -10.27 5.40
CA ALA A 152 11.10 -9.33 5.52
C ALA A 152 11.18 -8.49 6.81
N SER A 153 11.46 -9.10 7.96
CA SER A 153 11.69 -8.38 9.23
C SER A 153 12.90 -7.44 9.15
N ARG A 154 14.01 -7.83 8.49
CA ARG A 154 15.20 -6.97 8.35
C ARG A 154 14.89 -5.71 7.54
N LEU A 155 14.10 -5.82 6.47
CA LEU A 155 13.64 -4.65 5.70
C LEU A 155 12.73 -3.76 6.55
N MET A 156 11.83 -4.33 7.36
CA MET A 156 10.98 -3.57 8.28
C MET A 156 11.77 -2.83 9.37
N GLU A 157 12.81 -3.46 9.93
CA GLU A 157 13.73 -2.82 10.89
C GLU A 157 14.49 -1.64 10.25
N GLU A 158 14.96 -1.80 9.01
CA GLU A 158 15.68 -0.78 8.24
C GLU A 158 14.77 0.39 7.83
N ALA A 159 13.51 0.12 7.45
CA ALA A 159 12.50 1.15 7.23
C ALA A 159 12.25 1.96 8.51
N ALA A 160 11.98 1.27 9.63
CA ALA A 160 11.76 1.93 10.92
C ALA A 160 12.99 2.73 11.39
N ALA A 161 14.20 2.34 10.99
CA ALA A 161 15.42 3.11 11.25
C ALA A 161 15.48 4.40 10.41
N ARG A 162 15.14 4.33 9.12
CA ARG A 162 15.01 5.52 8.25
C ARG A 162 14.00 6.53 8.80
N THR A 163 12.82 6.07 9.21
CA THR A 163 11.78 6.95 9.80
C THR A 163 12.30 7.68 11.04
N ARG A 164 13.01 6.98 11.94
CA ARG A 164 13.60 7.57 13.15
C ARG A 164 14.67 8.63 12.87
N VAL A 165 15.49 8.45 11.83
CA VAL A 165 16.47 9.46 11.41
C VAL A 165 15.76 10.69 10.86
N ALA A 166 14.81 10.51 9.93
CA ALA A 166 14.10 11.62 9.31
C ALA A 166 13.29 12.47 10.32
N VAL A 167 12.68 11.84 11.34
CA VAL A 167 12.03 12.56 12.45
C VAL A 167 13.06 13.39 13.23
N SER A 168 14.19 12.80 13.64
CA SER A 168 15.21 13.53 14.39
C SER A 168 15.87 14.67 13.59
N GLU A 169 15.93 14.57 12.26
CA GLU A 169 16.37 15.66 11.38
C GLU A 169 15.31 16.77 11.28
N THR A 170 14.02 16.40 11.23
CA THR A 170 12.89 17.34 11.24
C THR A 170 12.83 18.12 12.55
N ASP A 171 12.94 17.43 13.70
CA ASP A 171 12.92 18.06 15.02
C ASP A 171 14.03 19.12 15.16
N ARG A 172 15.26 18.77 14.77
CA ARG A 172 16.41 19.70 14.77
C ARG A 172 16.20 20.90 13.85
N ALA A 173 15.53 20.72 12.71
CA ALA A 173 15.23 21.82 11.80
C ALA A 173 14.17 22.76 12.37
N VAL A 174 13.18 22.24 13.12
CA VAL A 174 12.17 23.06 13.82
C VAL A 174 12.80 23.86 14.96
N GLU A 175 13.61 23.24 15.81
CA GLU A 175 14.31 23.93 16.90
C GLU A 175 15.23 25.05 16.35
N ALA A 176 15.99 24.78 15.28
CA ALA A 176 16.85 25.79 14.65
C ALA A 176 16.07 26.97 14.03
N VAL A 177 14.79 26.77 13.64
CA VAL A 177 13.90 27.85 13.19
C VAL A 177 13.38 28.67 14.39
N TRP A 178 13.02 28.03 15.50
CA TRP A 178 12.61 28.73 16.72
C TRP A 178 13.74 29.57 17.34
N ASP A 179 14.98 29.04 17.39
CA ASP A 179 16.17 29.82 17.77
C ASP A 179 16.39 31.04 16.86
N SER A 180 16.00 30.95 15.59
CA SER A 180 16.18 32.02 14.59
C SER A 180 15.15 33.14 14.68
N GLU A 181 13.98 32.92 15.30
CA GLU A 181 12.97 33.96 15.55
C GLU A 181 13.14 34.66 16.93
N GLY A 182 14.24 34.39 17.64
CA GLY A 182 14.60 35.01 18.92
C GLY A 182 14.60 36.55 18.87
N GLY A 183 13.46 37.14 19.24
CA GLY A 183 13.16 38.55 18.98
C GLY A 183 14.13 39.53 19.62
N ARG A 184 14.54 40.56 18.86
CA ARG A 184 15.37 41.67 19.39
C ARG A 184 14.66 42.31 20.59
N PRO A 185 15.30 42.42 21.77
CA PRO A 185 14.76 43.27 22.82
C PRO A 185 14.76 44.72 22.32
N SER A 186 13.58 45.33 22.22
CA SER A 186 13.45 46.76 21.93
C SER A 186 14.22 47.55 22.99
N PRO A 187 15.16 48.44 22.61
CA PRO A 187 15.96 49.16 23.59
C PRO A 187 15.06 50.02 24.47
N SER A 188 15.07 49.74 25.77
CA SER A 188 14.29 50.45 26.78
C SER A 188 14.66 51.93 26.78
N ARG A 189 13.76 52.76 26.26
CA ARG A 189 14.02 54.17 25.98
C ARG A 189 13.81 55.04 27.23
N ASP A 190 14.68 54.86 28.23
CA ASP A 190 14.64 55.65 29.46
C ASP A 190 16.01 56.27 29.77
N ALA A 191 16.14 57.56 29.41
CA ALA A 191 17.09 58.55 29.94
C ALA A 191 17.09 59.83 29.07
N ALA A 192 16.22 60.82 29.37
CA ALA A 192 16.49 62.26 29.22
C ALA A 192 15.23 63.15 29.44
N ALA A 193 15.01 63.62 30.67
CA ALA A 193 14.26 64.85 30.95
C ALA A 193 14.91 65.55 32.16
N VAL A 194 15.46 66.76 31.96
CA VAL A 194 16.49 67.32 32.85
C VAL A 194 16.30 68.84 33.01
N ARG A 195 15.86 69.27 34.22
CA ARG A 195 15.73 70.69 34.69
C ARG A 195 14.55 71.45 34.01
N LYS A 196 14.03 72.62 34.46
CA LYS A 196 14.43 73.57 35.54
C LYS A 196 13.29 74.57 35.93
N THR A 197 13.32 75.07 37.19
CA THR A 197 12.87 76.42 37.68
C THR A 197 11.38 76.80 37.88
N GLY A 198 11.15 77.72 38.83
CA GLY A 198 9.87 78.36 39.21
C GLY A 198 9.38 77.92 40.59
N SER A 199 9.51 78.63 41.72
CA SER A 199 9.83 80.04 42.06
C SER A 199 8.70 81.06 41.83
N GLY A 200 7.95 81.37 42.90
CA GLY A 200 6.95 82.44 42.99
C GLY A 200 6.10 82.29 44.25
N VAL A 201 6.08 83.29 45.14
CA VAL A 201 5.34 83.30 46.41
C VAL A 201 4.82 84.72 46.66
N LEU A 202 3.53 84.82 47.02
CA LEU A 202 2.76 86.02 47.41
C LEU A 202 2.64 87.12 46.32
#